data_AF-A0A8S3RHQ6-F1
#
_entry.id   AF-A0A8S3RHQ6-F1
#
_cell.length_a   1.000
_cell.length_b   1.000
_cell.length_c   1.000
_cell.angle_alpha   90.00
_cell.angle_beta   90.00
_cell.angle_gamma   90.00
#
_symmetry.space_group_name_H-M   'P 1'
#
loop_
_entity.id
_entity.type
_entity.pdbx_description
1 polymer ?
#
loop_
_entity_poly.entity_id
_entity_poly.type
_entity_poly.pdbx_seq_one_letter_code
_entity_poly.pdbx_strand_id
1 'polypeptide(L)'
;MWDFNFDNISPIDEPCTRHKLFDVYEDVCRISPGQDQDWTVGTEMRQMCLWEKQISTPEGLKEALEDPILRHRYVVDGNIKDGTMREICKTKPLEDEDVKTKLMGVSGKRRIDYILYRKDTPLAVQNFSFVTRLATLTDHIPVTMTFSSQQ
;
A
#
# COMPACT_ATOMS: atom_id res chain seq x y z
N MET A 1 12.40 2.46 -7.93
CA MET A 1 11.24 2.99 -7.21
C MET A 1 10.32 3.62 -8.22
N TRP A 2 9.05 3.23 -8.25
CA TRP A 2 8.06 3.81 -9.16
C TRP A 2 6.64 3.49 -8.64
N ASP A 3 5.71 4.41 -8.86
CA ASP A 3 4.26 4.15 -8.89
C ASP A 3 3.85 3.31 -10.13
N PHE A 4 3.54 2.04 -9.90
CA PHE A 4 3.10 1.12 -10.96
C PHE A 4 1.60 1.17 -11.24
N ASN A 5 0.82 1.89 -10.46
CA ASN A 5 -0.64 2.00 -10.56
C ASN A 5 -1.42 0.67 -10.44
N PHE A 6 -0.76 -0.45 -10.12
CA PHE A 6 -1.38 -1.74 -9.80
C PHE A 6 -0.92 -2.21 -8.43
N ASP A 7 -1.79 -2.88 -7.68
CA ASP A 7 -1.43 -3.52 -6.42
C ASP A 7 -1.29 -5.05 -6.55
N ASN A 8 -0.74 -5.69 -5.51
CA ASN A 8 -0.46 -7.12 -5.56
C ASN A 8 -1.65 -8.00 -5.11
N ILE A 9 -2.79 -7.44 -4.69
CA ILE A 9 -3.86 -8.19 -4.00
C ILE A 9 -5.27 -8.00 -4.59
N SER A 10 -5.51 -6.91 -5.31
CA SER A 10 -6.79 -6.55 -5.89
C SER A 10 -7.13 -7.48 -7.06
N PRO A 11 -8.40 -7.92 -7.18
CA PRO A 11 -8.84 -8.76 -8.30
C PRO A 11 -8.59 -8.15 -9.68
N ILE A 12 -8.74 -6.83 -9.84
CA ILE A 12 -8.50 -6.14 -11.13
C ILE A 12 -7.04 -6.24 -11.59
N ASP A 13 -6.11 -6.30 -10.63
CA ASP A 13 -4.66 -6.25 -10.86
C ASP A 13 -4.03 -7.66 -10.91
N GLU A 14 -4.82 -8.73 -10.76
CA GLU A 14 -4.37 -10.12 -10.80
C GLU A 14 -3.40 -10.42 -11.97
N PRO A 15 -3.65 -9.96 -13.22
CA PRO A 15 -2.73 -10.21 -14.32
C PRO A 15 -1.35 -9.57 -14.12
N CYS A 16 -1.30 -8.40 -13.48
CA CYS A 16 -0.06 -7.67 -13.18
C CYS A 16 0.75 -8.35 -12.07
N THR A 17 0.07 -9.03 -11.13
CA THR A 17 0.74 -9.73 -10.02
C THR A 17 1.69 -10.83 -10.52
N ARG A 18 1.49 -11.39 -11.72
CA ARG A 18 2.34 -12.45 -12.30
C ARG A 18 3.31 -11.92 -13.36
N HIS A 19 3.50 -10.62 -13.46
CA HIS A 19 4.40 -10.03 -14.45
C HIS A 19 5.85 -10.49 -14.25
N LYS A 20 6.56 -10.79 -15.35
CA LYS A 20 7.95 -11.31 -15.36
C LYS A 20 8.97 -10.40 -14.68
N LEU A 21 8.60 -9.16 -14.40
CA LEU A 21 9.41 -8.26 -13.58
C LEU A 21 9.76 -8.88 -12.23
N PHE A 22 8.82 -9.60 -11.61
CA PHE A 22 9.01 -10.28 -10.32
C PHE A 22 9.85 -11.56 -10.42
N ASP A 23 10.20 -12.01 -11.63
CA ASP A 23 11.18 -13.10 -11.83
C ASP A 23 12.60 -12.58 -11.62
N VAL A 24 12.86 -11.34 -12.05
CA VAL A 24 14.18 -10.70 -12.06
C VAL A 24 14.41 -9.85 -10.80
N TYR A 25 13.35 -9.20 -10.32
CA TYR A 25 13.39 -8.30 -9.17
C TYR A 25 12.59 -8.84 -8.00
N GLU A 26 13.08 -8.58 -6.79
CA GLU A 26 12.45 -8.92 -5.52
C GLU A 26 11.70 -7.70 -4.97
N ASP A 27 10.54 -7.96 -4.36
CA ASP A 27 9.75 -7.01 -3.58
C ASP A 27 9.63 -7.55 -2.15
N VAL A 28 10.21 -6.85 -1.17
CA VAL A 28 10.20 -7.29 0.24
C VAL A 28 8.81 -7.30 0.87
N CYS A 29 7.88 -6.49 0.33
CA CYS A 29 6.50 -6.43 0.81
C CYS A 29 5.66 -7.60 0.29
N ARG A 30 6.18 -8.37 -0.67
CA ARG A 30 5.44 -9.42 -1.37
C ARG A 30 5.87 -10.81 -0.89
N ILE A 31 4.89 -11.69 -0.67
CA ILE A 31 5.12 -13.13 -0.44
C ILE A 31 5.00 -13.88 -1.77
N SER A 32 3.92 -13.63 -2.51
CA SER A 32 3.62 -14.29 -3.78
C SER A 32 2.66 -13.43 -4.63
N PRO A 33 2.35 -13.78 -5.89
CA PRO A 33 1.27 -13.12 -6.62
C PRO A 33 -0.03 -13.23 -5.81
N GLY A 34 -0.74 -12.12 -5.59
CA GLY A 34 -1.98 -12.10 -4.80
C GLY A 34 -1.78 -12.00 -3.29
N GLN A 35 -0.53 -11.95 -2.79
CA GLN A 35 -0.25 -12.00 -1.35
C GLN A 35 0.96 -11.14 -0.96
N ASP A 36 0.68 -10.14 -0.13
CA ASP A 36 1.68 -9.31 0.54
C ASP A 36 1.95 -9.80 1.97
N GLN A 37 3.03 -9.31 2.57
CA GLN A 37 3.35 -9.53 3.97
C GLN A 37 2.27 -8.93 4.89
N ASP A 38 2.10 -9.51 6.08
CA ASP A 38 1.07 -9.04 7.02
C ASP A 38 1.28 -7.59 7.49
N TRP A 39 2.53 -7.15 7.56
CA TRP A 39 2.93 -5.78 7.94
C TRP A 39 2.78 -4.77 6.80
N THR A 40 2.53 -5.22 5.57
CA THR A 40 2.41 -4.33 4.41
C THR A 40 1.08 -3.58 4.46
N VAL A 41 1.17 -2.26 4.24
CA VAL A 41 0.03 -1.36 4.10
C VAL A 41 -0.04 -0.80 2.68
N GLY A 42 -1.19 -0.25 2.32
CA GLY A 42 -1.39 0.45 1.06
C GLY A 42 -0.64 1.77 1.02
N THR A 43 -0.43 2.28 -0.20
CA THR A 43 0.29 3.54 -0.45
C THR A 43 -0.57 4.58 -1.13
N GLU A 44 -1.76 4.22 -1.60
CA GLU A 44 -2.74 5.16 -2.17
C GLU A 44 -3.76 5.61 -1.12
N MET A 45 -3.78 6.89 -0.80
CA MET A 45 -4.71 7.48 0.16
C MET A 45 -6.05 7.80 -0.49
N ARG A 46 -7.13 7.73 0.30
CA ARG A 46 -8.46 8.14 -0.17
C ARG A 46 -8.53 9.65 -0.30
N GLN A 47 -8.57 10.14 -1.54
CA GLN A 47 -8.56 11.57 -1.86
C GLN A 47 -9.65 12.39 -1.14
N MET A 48 -10.83 11.79 -0.89
CA MET A 48 -11.92 12.47 -0.17
C MET A 48 -11.61 12.75 1.31
N CYS A 49 -10.67 12.02 1.91
CA CYS A 49 -10.36 12.09 3.34
C CYS A 49 -9.01 12.79 3.64
N LEU A 50 -8.25 13.20 2.61
CA LEU A 50 -6.89 13.77 2.74
C LEU A 50 -6.78 14.95 3.71
N TRP A 51 -7.85 15.75 3.79
CA TRP A 51 -7.86 16.99 4.58
C TRP A 51 -8.52 16.81 5.96
N GLU A 52 -8.85 15.58 6.34
CA GLU A 52 -9.38 15.30 7.68
C GLU A 52 -8.30 15.54 8.75
N LYS A 53 -8.68 16.23 9.83
CA LYS A 53 -7.76 16.62 10.90
C LYS A 53 -7.02 15.45 11.54
N GLN A 54 -7.63 14.25 11.55
CA GLN A 54 -7.05 13.06 12.17
C GLN A 54 -5.74 12.62 11.48
N ILE A 55 -5.63 12.80 10.16
CA ILE A 55 -4.44 12.39 9.39
C ILE A 55 -3.60 13.59 8.92
N SER A 56 -3.92 14.80 9.39
CA SER A 56 -3.27 16.01 8.88
C SER A 56 -1.86 16.25 9.44
N THR A 57 -1.37 15.37 10.32
CA THR A 57 -0.02 15.39 10.87
C THR A 57 0.70 14.07 10.57
N PRO A 58 2.05 14.05 10.50
CA PRO A 58 2.79 12.80 10.31
C PRO A 58 2.46 11.73 11.34
N GLU A 59 2.24 12.12 12.60
CA GLU A 59 1.91 11.22 13.70
C GLU A 59 0.47 10.69 13.58
N GLY A 60 -0.49 11.53 13.20
CA GLY A 60 -1.88 11.12 13.00
C GLY A 60 -2.04 10.18 11.80
N LEU A 61 -1.33 10.44 10.69
CA LEU A 61 -1.28 9.50 9.57
C LEU A 61 -0.60 8.19 9.97
N LYS A 62 0.45 8.22 10.81
CA LYS A 62 1.10 7.00 11.30
C LYS A 62 0.13 6.15 12.13
N GLU A 63 -0.59 6.74 13.07
CA GLU A 63 -1.63 6.06 13.85
C GLU A 63 -2.69 5.43 12.94
N ALA A 64 -3.11 6.16 11.90
CA ALA A 64 -4.04 5.65 10.92
C ALA A 64 -3.52 4.45 10.11
N LEU A 65 -2.22 4.35 9.86
CA LEU A 65 -1.63 3.20 9.17
C LEU A 65 -1.46 1.97 10.07
N GLU A 66 -1.29 2.17 11.38
CA GLU A 66 -1.12 1.09 12.35
C GLU A 66 -2.46 0.43 12.75
N ASP A 67 -3.56 1.19 12.72
CA ASP A 67 -4.91 0.70 13.01
C ASP A 67 -5.66 0.25 11.73
N PRO A 68 -6.06 -1.02 11.58
CA PRO A 68 -6.78 -1.50 10.38
C PRO A 68 -8.09 -0.77 10.07
N ILE A 69 -8.81 -0.30 11.09
CA ILE A 69 -10.08 0.43 10.94
C ILE A 69 -9.80 1.83 10.39
N LEU A 70 -8.81 2.52 10.96
CA LEU A 70 -8.39 3.82 10.44
C LEU A 70 -7.77 3.69 9.05
N ARG A 71 -7.00 2.63 8.81
CA ARG A 71 -6.38 2.35 7.52
C ARG A 71 -7.44 2.13 6.44
N HIS A 72 -8.51 1.38 6.73
CA HIS A 72 -9.67 1.26 5.84
C HIS A 72 -10.30 2.62 5.48
N ARG A 73 -10.38 3.51 6.47
CA ARG A 73 -10.96 4.86 6.31
C ARG A 73 -10.10 5.76 5.43
N TYR A 74 -8.78 5.73 5.60
CA TYR A 74 -7.87 6.73 5.02
C TYR A 74 -7.07 6.23 3.82
N VAL A 75 -6.90 4.92 3.66
CA VAL A 75 -6.14 4.28 2.59
C VAL A 75 -7.07 3.42 1.74
N VAL A 76 -6.82 3.37 0.43
CA VAL A 76 -7.62 2.57 -0.49
C VAL A 76 -7.43 1.07 -0.18
N ASP A 77 -8.53 0.32 -0.13
CA ASP A 77 -8.49 -1.12 0.13
C ASP A 77 -7.98 -1.88 -1.10
N GLY A 78 -7.31 -3.02 -0.88
CA GLY A 78 -6.84 -3.88 -1.97
C GLY A 78 -7.90 -4.89 -2.43
N ASN A 79 -9.11 -4.41 -2.71
CA ASN A 79 -10.23 -5.23 -3.18
C ASN A 79 -10.91 -4.63 -4.44
N ILE A 80 -10.16 -3.84 -5.20
CA ILE A 80 -10.66 -3.12 -6.39
C ILE A 80 -11.05 -4.11 -7.48
N LYS A 81 -12.25 -3.94 -8.06
CA LYS A 81 -12.83 -4.87 -9.05
C LYS A 81 -12.99 -4.30 -10.44
N ASP A 82 -13.21 -2.99 -10.59
CA ASP A 82 -13.51 -2.35 -11.87
C ASP A 82 -12.55 -1.22 -12.25
N GLY A 83 -11.63 -0.83 -11.36
CA GLY A 83 -10.55 0.13 -11.64
C GLY A 83 -11.06 1.53 -11.98
N THR A 84 -12.35 1.80 -11.79
CA THR A 84 -12.92 3.10 -12.12
C THR A 84 -12.47 4.14 -11.10
N MET A 85 -12.33 5.39 -11.56
CA MET A 85 -12.11 6.55 -10.67
C MET A 85 -13.21 6.67 -9.59
N ARG A 86 -14.39 6.08 -9.83
CA ARG A 86 -15.43 5.99 -8.82
C ARG A 86 -15.03 5.06 -7.69
N GLU A 87 -14.56 3.85 -8.01
CA GLU A 87 -14.16 2.85 -7.03
C GLU A 87 -12.95 3.32 -6.20
N ILE A 88 -11.94 3.89 -6.87
CA ILE A 88 -10.66 4.31 -6.25
C ILE A 88 -10.80 5.65 -5.51
N CYS A 89 -11.34 6.70 -6.15
CA CYS A 89 -11.28 8.06 -5.61
C CYS A 89 -12.57 8.52 -4.92
N LYS A 90 -13.73 7.92 -5.24
CA LYS A 90 -15.05 8.43 -4.80
C LYS A 90 -15.86 7.47 -3.93
N THR A 91 -15.33 6.28 -3.66
CA THR A 91 -15.98 5.34 -2.73
C THR A 91 -15.75 5.82 -1.32
N LYS A 92 -16.84 6.11 -0.61
CA LYS A 92 -16.76 6.38 0.83
C LYS A 92 -16.31 5.11 1.56
N PRO A 93 -15.49 5.24 2.61
CA PRO A 93 -15.21 4.13 3.50
C PRO A 93 -16.51 3.49 3.98
N LEU A 94 -16.50 2.17 4.13
CA LEU A 94 -17.66 1.46 4.65
C LEU A 94 -17.73 1.73 6.15
N GLU A 95 -18.84 2.34 6.60
CA GLU A 95 -19.02 2.76 8.00
C GLU A 95 -19.60 1.66 8.89
N ASP A 96 -20.02 0.54 8.30
CA ASP A 96 -20.71 -0.57 8.97
C ASP A 96 -19.70 -1.48 9.73
N GLU A 97 -19.99 -1.74 11.01
CA GLU A 97 -19.14 -2.55 11.90
C GLU A 97 -18.97 -4.01 11.42
N ASP A 98 -20.01 -4.58 10.79
CA ASP A 98 -19.95 -5.94 10.23
C ASP A 98 -19.07 -6.02 8.96
N VAL A 99 -18.82 -4.88 8.33
CA VAL A 99 -17.98 -4.76 7.13
C VAL A 99 -16.51 -4.56 7.53
N LYS A 100 -16.24 -3.87 8.64
CA LYS A 100 -14.89 -3.75 9.23
C LYS A 100 -14.29 -5.12 9.53
N THR A 101 -15.08 -6.04 10.08
CA THR A 101 -14.62 -7.41 10.39
C THR A 101 -14.37 -8.25 9.14
N LYS A 102 -15.16 -8.07 8.07
CA LYS A 102 -15.02 -8.82 6.81
C LYS A 102 -13.86 -8.35 5.93
N LEU A 103 -13.44 -7.09 6.06
CA LEU A 103 -12.40 -6.49 5.21
C LEU A 103 -11.01 -6.43 5.84
N MET A 104 -10.82 -6.85 7.09
CA MET A 104 -9.54 -6.72 7.79
C MET A 104 -8.31 -7.19 7.01
N GLY A 105 -8.45 -8.23 6.17
CA GLY A 105 -7.35 -8.76 5.35
C GLY A 105 -6.88 -7.83 4.21
N VAL A 106 -7.76 -6.97 3.70
CA VAL A 106 -7.53 -6.08 2.54
C VAL A 106 -7.68 -4.59 2.88
N SER A 107 -8.08 -4.28 4.11
CA SER A 107 -8.32 -2.92 4.61
C SER A 107 -7.10 -2.02 4.48
N GLY A 108 -7.24 -1.02 3.59
CA GLY A 108 -6.22 -0.06 3.23
C GLY A 108 -4.89 -0.69 2.82
N LYS A 109 -4.96 -1.76 2.01
CA LYS A 109 -3.80 -2.51 1.51
C LYS A 109 -3.50 -2.29 0.01
N ARG A 110 -4.13 -1.33 -0.67
CA ARG A 110 -3.77 -1.00 -2.05
C ARG A 110 -2.40 -0.32 -2.12
N ARG A 111 -1.37 -1.10 -2.41
CA ARG A 111 0.02 -0.67 -2.51
C ARG A 111 0.44 -0.63 -3.98
N ILE A 112 0.60 0.59 -4.50
CA ILE A 112 0.94 0.83 -5.90
C ILE A 112 2.35 1.42 -6.08
N ASP A 113 2.97 1.85 -4.99
CA ASP A 113 4.34 2.36 -4.96
C ASP A 113 5.32 1.23 -4.58
N TYR A 114 6.23 0.91 -5.49
CA TYR A 114 7.16 -0.22 -5.33
C TYR A 114 8.62 0.24 -5.24
N ILE A 115 9.37 -0.40 -4.35
CA ILE A 115 10.84 -0.43 -4.41
C ILE A 115 11.24 -1.89 -4.64
N LEU A 116 11.83 -2.14 -5.81
CA LEU A 116 12.31 -3.45 -6.20
C LEU A 116 13.83 -3.45 -6.29
N TYR A 117 14.46 -4.56 -5.97
CA TYR A 117 15.89 -4.77 -6.16
C TYR A 117 16.15 -6.07 -6.92
N ARG A 118 17.28 -6.15 -7.62
CA ARG A 118 17.58 -7.28 -8.49
C ARG A 118 18.11 -8.45 -7.66
N LYS A 119 17.57 -9.66 -7.88
CA LYS A 119 17.85 -10.84 -7.04
C LYS A 119 19.30 -11.32 -7.06
N ASP A 120 20.01 -11.08 -8.17
CA ASP A 120 21.40 -11.48 -8.38
C ASP A 120 22.41 -10.46 -7.83
N THR A 121 21.94 -9.39 -7.19
CA THR A 121 22.83 -8.38 -6.61
C THR A 121 23.11 -8.72 -5.14
N PRO A 122 24.38 -8.67 -4.67
CA PRO A 122 24.75 -8.99 -3.28
C PRO A 122 24.37 -7.86 -2.31
N LEU A 123 23.08 -7.54 -2.25
CA LEU A 123 22.49 -6.57 -1.35
C LEU A 123 21.76 -7.28 -0.21
N ALA A 124 22.01 -6.84 1.01
CA ALA A 124 21.17 -7.20 2.15
C ALA A 124 20.23 -6.03 2.46
N VAL A 125 18.93 -6.28 2.46
CA VAL A 125 17.92 -5.29 2.88
C VAL A 125 18.02 -5.11 4.39
N GLN A 126 18.26 -3.88 4.83
CA GLN A 126 18.42 -3.53 6.24
C GLN A 126 17.11 -3.02 6.84
N ASN A 127 16.37 -2.20 6.09
CA ASN A 127 15.10 -1.64 6.55
C ASN A 127 14.18 -1.34 5.37
N PHE A 128 12.88 -1.37 5.65
CA PHE A 128 11.82 -0.88 4.78
C PHE A 128 10.86 -0.03 5.60
N SER A 129 10.38 1.09 5.06
CA SER A 129 9.50 1.98 5.82
C SER A 129 8.48 2.68 4.94
N PHE A 130 7.28 2.86 5.48
CA PHE A 130 6.25 3.75 4.96
C PHE A 130 6.38 5.10 5.65
N VAL A 131 6.42 6.19 4.89
CA VAL A 131 6.78 7.53 5.38
C VAL A 131 5.55 8.42 5.45
N THR A 132 5.22 8.92 6.64
CA THR A 132 4.04 9.77 6.85
C THR A 132 4.35 11.27 6.85
N ARG A 133 5.62 11.66 6.63
CA ARG A 133 6.09 13.05 6.70
C ARG A 133 5.45 13.98 5.67
N LEU A 134 4.85 13.45 4.62
CA LEU A 134 4.15 14.22 3.59
C LEU A 134 2.62 14.23 3.78
N ALA A 135 2.12 13.95 4.98
CA ALA A 135 0.71 14.10 5.31
C ALA A 135 0.18 15.46 4.82
N THR A 136 -0.97 15.47 4.12
CA THR A 136 -1.60 16.64 3.46
C THR A 136 -0.89 17.24 2.24
N LEU A 137 0.30 16.76 1.87
CA LEU A 137 1.06 17.29 0.73
C LEU A 137 0.93 16.43 -0.53
N THR A 138 0.49 15.18 -0.38
CA THR A 138 0.25 14.21 -1.47
C THR A 138 -0.76 13.17 -0.99
N ASP A 139 -1.35 12.47 -1.94
CA ASP A 139 -2.19 11.29 -1.75
C ASP A 139 -1.43 9.96 -1.84
N HIS A 140 -0.11 10.00 -2.05
CA HIS A 140 0.73 8.81 -1.96
C HIS A 140 1.51 8.78 -0.65
N ILE A 141 1.73 7.58 -0.11
CA ILE A 141 2.58 7.34 1.05
C ILE A 141 3.97 6.93 0.52
N PRO A 142 5.00 7.78 0.65
CA PRO A 142 6.33 7.42 0.19
C PRO A 142 6.85 6.18 0.91
N VAL A 143 7.53 5.33 0.15
CA VAL A 143 8.22 4.15 0.66
C VAL A 143 9.73 4.38 0.61
N THR A 144 10.45 3.79 1.55
CA THR A 144 11.92 3.80 1.56
C THR A 144 12.45 2.40 1.84
N MET A 145 13.60 2.09 1.27
CA MET A 145 14.34 0.85 1.52
C MET A 145 15.81 1.19 1.67
N THR A 146 16.46 0.63 2.70
CA THR A 146 17.91 0.75 2.89
C THR A 146 18.57 -0.59 2.69
N PHE A 147 19.75 -0.57 2.08
CA PHE A 147 20.52 -1.76 1.76
C PHE A 147 21.95 -1.60 2.25
N SER A 148 22.60 -2.72 2.54
CA SER A 148 24.06 -2.80 2.68
C SER A 148 24.62 -3.70 1.59
N SER A 149 25.76 -3.32 1.00
CA SER A 149 26.53 -4.23 0.16
C SER A 149 27.19 -5.29 1.04
N GLN A 150 27.06 -6.56 0.68
CA GLN A 150 27.92 -7.60 1.24
C GLN A 150 29.27 -7.49 0.52
N GLN A 151 30.22 -6.79 1.14
CA GLN A 151 31.64 -6.84 0.75
C GLN A 151 32.30 -8.05 1.40
#